data_AF-A0A7X7GDZ0-F1
#
_entry.id   AF-A0A7X7GDZ0-F1
#
_cell.length_a   1.000
_cell.length_b   1.000
_cell.length_c   1.000
_cell.angle_alpha   90.00
_cell.angle_beta   90.00
_cell.angle_gamma   90.00
#
_symmetry.space_group_name_H-M   'P 1'
#
loop_
_entity.id
_entity.type
_entity.pdbx_description
1 polymer ?
#
loop_
_entity_poly.entity_id
_entity_poly.type
_entity_poly.pdbx_seq_one_letter_code
_entity_poly.pdbx_strand_id
1 'polypeptide(L)'
;MKKTPPFALLVLTLLILMFVFVPSALAATPQDIYDDYADNLKLDGTYTPEELETYLNDPVIHQYGKPDIIDPLDNSVRQSLKDRPTFPFTGFQLLLVSAGAIVLIVIGVVLRRQTRRDHSA
;
A
#
# COMPACT_ATOMS: atom_id res chain seq x y z
N MET A 1 31.47 27.52 11.45
CA MET A 1 30.83 26.19 11.32
C MET A 1 29.60 26.13 12.23
N LYS A 2 28.38 26.15 11.66
CA LYS A 2 27.13 25.98 12.43
C LYS A 2 27.02 24.51 12.82
N LYS A 3 27.09 24.20 14.12
CA LYS A 3 26.92 22.83 14.63
C LYS A 3 25.45 22.41 14.41
N THR A 4 25.21 21.42 13.55
CA THR A 4 23.88 20.82 13.41
C THR A 4 23.50 20.18 14.74
N PRO A 5 22.33 20.51 15.32
CA PRO A 5 21.92 19.88 16.58
C PRO A 5 21.72 18.38 16.34
N PRO A 6 22.14 17.50 17.27
CA PRO A 6 22.08 16.05 17.09
C PRO A 6 20.66 15.55 16.78
N PHE A 7 19.65 16.28 17.24
CA PHE A 7 18.23 16.05 16.95
C PHE A 7 17.87 16.21 15.46
N ALA A 8 18.47 17.18 14.76
CA ALA A 8 18.21 17.38 13.34
C ALA A 8 18.79 16.24 12.48
N LEU A 9 19.91 15.67 12.93
CA LEU A 9 20.52 14.51 12.30
C LEU A 9 19.63 13.28 12.50
N LEU A 10 19.14 13.04 13.73
CA LEU A 10 18.24 11.92 14.05
C LEU A 10 16.92 11.95 13.26
N VAL A 11 16.29 13.14 13.15
CA VAL A 11 15.07 13.32 12.36
C VAL A 11 15.33 13.07 10.88
N LEU A 12 16.44 13.55 10.34
CA LEU A 12 16.81 13.33 8.94
C LEU A 12 17.05 11.84 8.66
N THR A 13 17.73 11.12 9.56
CA THR A 13 17.97 9.68 9.40
C THR A 13 16.66 8.88 9.42
N LEU A 14 15.73 9.24 10.31
CA LEU A 14 14.42 8.59 10.40
C LEU A 14 13.58 8.83 9.14
N LEU A 15 13.66 10.03 8.57
CA LEU A 15 12.93 10.44 7.37
C LEU A 15 13.48 9.72 6.12
N ILE A 16 14.80 9.55 6.04
CA ILE A 16 15.46 8.77 4.99
C ILE A 16 15.08 7.29 5.10
N LEU A 17 15.02 6.73 6.31
CA LEU A 17 14.67 5.32 6.53
C LEU A 17 13.23 4.99 6.10
N MET A 18 12.29 5.93 6.26
CA MET A 18 10.90 5.79 5.81
C MET A 18 10.77 5.72 4.27
N PHE A 19 11.70 6.33 3.53
CA PHE A 19 11.63 6.39 2.06
C PHE A 19 12.14 5.12 1.36
N VAL A 20 12.81 4.21 2.10
CA VAL A 20 13.37 2.97 1.53
C VAL A 20 12.32 1.85 1.44
N PHE A 21 11.21 1.96 2.17
CA PHE A 21 10.12 0.97 2.18
C PHE A 21 8.97 1.34 1.23
N VAL A 22 9.28 1.63 -0.04
CA VAL A 22 8.24 1.68 -1.09
C VAL A 22 8.22 0.32 -1.78
N PRO A 23 7.27 -0.58 -1.46
CA PRO A 23 7.11 -1.79 -2.25
C PRO A 23 6.68 -1.39 -3.67
N SER A 24 7.59 -1.49 -4.63
CA SER A 24 7.27 -1.50 -6.05
C SER A 24 6.71 -2.89 -6.38
N ALA A 25 5.41 -3.08 -6.17
CA ALA A 25 4.73 -4.28 -6.65
C ALA A 25 4.60 -4.16 -8.18
N LEU A 26 5.29 -5.03 -8.92
CA LEU A 26 4.93 -5.29 -10.30
C LEU A 26 3.54 -5.94 -10.27
N ALA A 27 2.55 -5.28 -10.85
CA ALA A 27 1.19 -5.77 -10.82
C ALA A 27 1.10 -7.08 -11.63
N ALA A 28 0.49 -8.11 -11.05
CA ALA A 28 0.15 -9.35 -11.73
C ALA A 28 -0.91 -9.07 -12.81
N THR A 29 -0.76 -9.71 -13.97
CA THR A 29 -1.74 -9.61 -15.04
C THR A 29 -2.87 -10.63 -14.86
N PRO A 30 -4.05 -10.41 -15.46
CA PRO A 30 -5.12 -11.42 -15.50
C PRO A 30 -4.66 -12.77 -16.08
N GLN A 31 -3.71 -12.73 -17.03
CA GLN A 31 -3.13 -13.94 -17.60
C GLN A 31 -2.29 -14.71 -16.58
N ASP A 32 -1.49 -14.02 -15.76
CA ASP A 32 -0.69 -14.68 -14.72
C ASP A 32 -1.57 -15.42 -13.71
N ILE A 33 -2.72 -14.83 -13.34
CA ILE A 33 -3.71 -15.45 -12.45
C ILE A 33 -4.35 -16.68 -13.09
N TYR A 34 -4.67 -16.61 -14.38
CA TYR A 34 -5.22 -17.75 -15.12
C TYR A 34 -4.19 -18.89 -15.22
N ASP A 35 -2.95 -18.57 -15.56
CA ASP A 35 -1.88 -19.55 -15.75
C ASP A 35 -1.53 -20.26 -14.43
N ASP A 36 -1.43 -19.50 -13.32
CA ASP A 36 -1.22 -20.05 -11.97
C ASP A 36 -2.26 -21.12 -11.61
N TYR A 37 -3.53 -20.80 -11.82
CA TYR A 37 -4.60 -21.75 -11.57
C TYR A 37 -4.62 -22.91 -12.57
N ALA A 38 -4.33 -22.65 -13.85
CA ALA A 38 -4.33 -23.67 -14.88
C ALA A 38 -3.23 -24.72 -14.66
N ASP A 39 -2.13 -24.36 -14.01
CA ASP A 39 -0.98 -25.22 -13.77
C ASP A 39 -1.28 -26.36 -12.77
N ASN A 40 -1.99 -26.06 -11.68
CA ASN A 40 -2.19 -27.01 -10.59
C ASN A 40 -3.63 -27.04 -10.00
N LEU A 41 -4.56 -26.30 -10.61
CA LEU A 41 -5.95 -26.11 -10.16
C LEU A 41 -6.06 -25.45 -8.78
N LYS A 42 -5.06 -24.64 -8.42
CA LYS A 42 -5.03 -23.87 -7.17
C LYS A 42 -4.58 -22.45 -7.44
N LEU A 43 -5.21 -21.52 -6.74
CA LEU A 43 -4.79 -20.13 -6.72
C LEU A 43 -3.86 -19.95 -5.53
N ASP A 44 -2.55 -20.09 -5.74
CA ASP A 44 -1.55 -20.02 -4.66
C ASP A 44 -0.60 -18.81 -4.75
N GLY A 45 -0.69 -18.02 -5.83
CA GLY A 45 -0.02 -16.73 -5.94
C GLY A 45 -0.49 -15.67 -4.94
N THR A 46 0.42 -14.76 -4.61
CA THR A 46 0.14 -13.61 -3.73
C THR A 46 -0.42 -12.43 -4.52
N TYR A 47 -1.70 -12.50 -4.86
CA TYR A 47 -2.39 -11.44 -5.59
C TYR A 47 -3.01 -10.41 -4.65
N THR A 48 -3.01 -9.15 -5.06
CA THR A 48 -3.74 -8.05 -4.44
C THR A 48 -5.23 -8.13 -4.77
N PRO A 49 -6.12 -7.53 -3.96
CA PRO A 49 -7.54 -7.48 -4.27
C PRO A 49 -7.82 -6.85 -5.63
N GLU A 50 -7.07 -5.82 -5.98
CA GLU A 50 -7.24 -5.08 -7.23
C GLU A 50 -6.87 -5.94 -8.45
N GLU A 51 -5.82 -6.75 -8.35
CA GLU A 51 -5.44 -7.70 -9.41
C GLU A 51 -6.50 -8.79 -9.60
N LEU A 52 -7.02 -9.33 -8.49
CA LEU A 52 -8.10 -10.32 -8.51
C LEU A 52 -9.40 -9.77 -9.11
N GLU A 53 -9.77 -8.53 -8.76
CA GLU A 53 -10.90 -7.84 -9.39
C GLU A 53 -10.63 -7.52 -10.86
N THR A 54 -9.39 -7.20 -11.22
CA THR A 54 -9.01 -6.96 -12.62
C THR A 54 -9.17 -8.24 -13.43
N TYR A 55 -8.74 -9.39 -12.90
CA TYR A 55 -9.01 -10.69 -13.51
C TYR A 55 -10.50 -10.92 -13.74
N LEU A 56 -11.35 -10.72 -12.71
CA LEU A 56 -12.81 -10.92 -12.81
C LEU A 56 -13.50 -10.01 -13.84
N ASN A 57 -12.88 -8.88 -14.19
CA ASN A 57 -13.39 -7.92 -15.15
C ASN A 57 -12.73 -8.05 -16.53
N ASP A 58 -11.79 -8.97 -16.72
CA ASP A 58 -11.05 -9.13 -17.98
C ASP A 58 -11.89 -9.89 -19.03
N PRO A 59 -12.32 -9.25 -20.13
CA PRO A 59 -13.15 -9.92 -21.12
C PRO A 59 -12.36 -10.92 -21.98
N VAL A 60 -11.04 -10.81 -22.08
CA VAL A 60 -10.22 -11.66 -22.94
C VAL A 60 -10.12 -13.05 -22.35
N ILE A 61 -9.77 -13.15 -21.06
CA ILE A 61 -9.70 -14.44 -20.35
C ILE A 61 -11.07 -15.11 -20.33
N HIS A 62 -12.15 -14.37 -20.05
CA HIS A 62 -13.50 -14.93 -19.98
C HIS A 62 -14.07 -15.37 -21.34
N GLN A 63 -13.56 -14.84 -22.46
CA GLN A 63 -14.01 -15.22 -23.80
C GLN A 63 -13.16 -16.33 -24.43
N TYR A 64 -11.86 -16.36 -24.16
CA TYR A 64 -10.92 -17.26 -24.84
C TYR A 64 -10.29 -18.31 -23.93
N GLY A 65 -10.40 -18.18 -22.61
CA GLY A 65 -9.95 -19.18 -21.65
C GLY A 65 -10.86 -20.42 -21.66
N LYS A 66 -10.37 -21.51 -21.05
CA LYS A 66 -11.10 -22.77 -21.00
C LYS A 66 -12.21 -22.68 -19.94
N PRO A 67 -13.49 -22.98 -20.26
CA PRO A 67 -14.59 -22.94 -19.28
C PRO A 67 -14.33 -23.79 -18.03
N ASP A 68 -13.74 -24.97 -18.21
CA ASP A 68 -13.41 -25.90 -17.11
C ASP A 68 -12.34 -25.36 -16.14
N ILE A 69 -11.64 -24.28 -16.51
CA ILE A 69 -10.65 -23.57 -15.68
C ILE A 69 -11.26 -22.28 -15.12
N ILE A 70 -11.96 -21.50 -15.96
CA ILE A 70 -12.54 -20.21 -15.58
C ILE A 70 -13.59 -20.38 -14.48
N ASP A 71 -14.54 -21.31 -14.63
CA ASP A 71 -15.64 -21.48 -13.67
C ASP A 71 -15.15 -21.75 -12.23
N PRO A 72 -14.24 -22.71 -11.99
CA PRO A 72 -13.72 -22.93 -10.65
C PRO A 72 -12.74 -21.83 -10.19
N LEU A 73 -11.97 -21.24 -11.10
CA LEU A 73 -11.10 -20.10 -10.78
C LEU A 73 -11.90 -18.88 -10.30
N ASP A 74 -12.97 -18.51 -10.99
CA ASP A 74 -13.87 -17.41 -10.62
C ASP A 74 -14.42 -17.57 -9.21
N ASN A 75 -14.82 -18.80 -8.88
CA ASN A 75 -15.29 -19.13 -7.53
C ASN A 75 -14.17 -18.98 -6.49
N SER A 76 -12.96 -19.47 -6.80
CA SER A 76 -11.78 -19.28 -5.94
C SER A 76 -11.44 -17.80 -5.75
N VAL A 77 -11.39 -17.01 -6.81
CA VAL A 77 -11.09 -15.57 -6.75
C VAL A 77 -12.13 -14.82 -5.91
N ARG A 78 -13.42 -15.07 -6.15
CA ARG A 78 -14.51 -14.45 -5.37
C ARG A 78 -14.46 -14.84 -3.90
N GLN A 79 -14.08 -16.08 -3.59
CA GLN A 79 -13.91 -16.53 -2.22
C GLN A 79 -12.70 -15.83 -1.57
N SER A 80 -11.57 -15.76 -2.26
CA SER A 80 -10.37 -15.05 -1.80
C SER A 80 -10.63 -13.56 -1.57
N LEU A 81 -11.51 -12.92 -2.33
CA LEU A 81 -11.91 -11.53 -2.09
C LEU A 81 -12.79 -11.38 -0.84
N LYS A 82 -13.69 -12.34 -0.58
CA LYS A 82 -14.57 -12.33 0.61
C LYS A 82 -13.84 -12.59 1.91
N ASP A 83 -12.84 -13.48 1.89
CA ASP A 83 -12.08 -13.87 3.08
C ASP A 83 -11.06 -12.79 3.52
N ARG A 84 -10.84 -11.77 2.68
CA ARG A 84 -9.90 -10.70 3.00
C ARG A 84 -10.46 -9.76 4.06
N PRO A 85 -9.64 -9.40 5.07
CA PRO A 85 -10.02 -8.37 6.03
C PRO A 85 -10.12 -7.03 5.31
N THR A 86 -11.31 -6.44 5.30
CA THR A 86 -11.51 -5.06 4.82
C THR A 86 -11.17 -4.09 5.94
N PHE A 87 -10.09 -3.32 5.76
CA PHE A 87 -9.74 -2.29 6.72
C PHE A 87 -10.77 -1.14 6.64
N PRO A 88 -11.26 -0.59 7.77
CA PRO A 88 -12.31 0.43 7.76
C PRO A 88 -11.83 1.82 7.27
N PHE A 89 -10.60 1.91 6.77
CA PHE A 89 -10.04 3.10 6.14
C PHE A 89 -9.26 2.70 4.88
N THR A 90 -9.11 3.62 3.92
CA THR A 90 -8.25 3.35 2.75
C THR A 90 -6.79 3.68 3.08
N GLY A 91 -5.85 3.08 2.34
CA GLY A 91 -4.42 3.45 2.46
C GLY A 91 -4.19 4.96 2.22
N PHE A 92 -4.95 5.55 1.29
CA PHE A 92 -4.92 6.99 1.04
C PHE A 92 -5.49 7.82 2.22
N GLN A 93 -6.55 7.35 2.90
CA GLN A 93 -7.07 8.03 4.10
C GLN A 93 -6.03 8.02 5.23
N LEU A 94 -5.34 6.90 5.44
CA LEU A 94 -4.22 6.82 6.39
C LEU A 94 -3.09 7.77 6.01
N LEU A 95 -2.77 7.87 4.72
CA LEU A 95 -1.77 8.82 4.21
C LEU A 95 -2.18 10.27 4.51
N LEU A 96 -3.43 10.64 4.25
CA LEU A 96 -3.92 12.00 4.56
C LEU A 96 -3.89 12.32 6.05
N VAL A 97 -4.35 11.40 6.90
CA VAL A 97 -4.36 11.60 8.36
C VAL A 97 -2.93 11.72 8.90
N SER A 98 -2.01 10.85 8.45
CA SER A 98 -0.61 10.91 8.85
C SER A 98 0.09 12.17 8.36
N ALA A 99 -0.14 12.59 7.11
CA ALA A 99 0.37 13.85 6.58
C ALA A 99 -0.13 15.05 7.41
N GLY A 100 -1.42 15.10 7.73
CA GLY A 100 -2.01 16.13 8.58
C GLY A 100 -1.39 16.16 9.99
N ALA A 101 -1.22 15.00 10.62
CA ALA A 101 -0.57 14.89 11.92
C ALA A 101 0.88 15.40 11.90
N ILE A 102 1.65 15.07 10.86
CA ILE A 102 3.03 15.54 10.69
C ILE A 102 3.06 17.07 10.58
N VAL A 103 2.18 17.67 9.77
CA VAL A 103 2.09 19.13 9.62
C VAL A 103 1.81 19.80 10.97
N LEU A 104 0.85 19.29 11.73
CA LEU A 104 0.52 19.82 13.06
C LEU A 104 1.68 19.72 14.05
N ILE A 105 2.39 18.58 14.06
CA ILE A 105 3.58 18.39 14.90
C ILE A 105 4.67 19.40 14.54
N VAL A 106 4.95 19.59 13.24
CA VAL A 106 5.95 20.55 12.77
C VAL A 106 5.59 21.97 13.21
N ILE A 107 4.34 22.39 13.02
CA ILE A 107 3.86 23.71 13.46
C ILE A 107 4.02 23.87 14.98
N GLY A 108 3.58 22.89 15.76
CA GLY A 108 3.70 22.92 17.22
C GLY A 108 5.15 23.03 17.71
N VAL A 109 6.08 22.33 17.06
CA VAL A 109 7.52 22.42 17.38
C VAL A 109 8.09 23.80 17.02
N VAL A 110 7.69 24.39 15.89
CA VAL A 110 8.13 25.73 15.48
C VAL A 110 7.64 26.78 16.47
N LEU A 111 6.36 26.77 16.82
CA LEU A 111 5.78 27.69 17.80
C LEU A 111 6.46 27.54 19.17
N ARG A 112 6.67 26.29 19.63
CA ARG A 112 7.38 26.02 20.90
C ARG A 112 8.79 26.62 20.93
N ARG A 113 9.49 26.65 19.80
CA ARG A 113 10.82 27.25 19.71
C ARG A 113 10.78 28.77 19.74
N GLN A 114 9.77 29.40 19.16
CA GLN A 114 9.61 30.85 19.16
C GLN A 114 9.29 31.36 20.58
N THR A 115 8.30 30.77 21.26
CA THR A 115 7.93 31.19 22.62
C THR A 115 9.08 31.11 23.63
N ARG A 116 9.96 30.11 23.49
CA ARG A 116 11.16 29.98 24.35
C ARG A 116 12.20 31.06 24.12
N ARG A 117 12.28 31.63 22.90
CA ARG A 117 13.21 32.73 22.61
C ARG A 117 12.72 34.03 23.26
N ASP A 118 11.41 34.26 23.25
CA ASP A 118 10.82 35.48 23.80
C ASP A 118 10.91 35.57 25.33
N HIS A 119 11.02 34.44 26.04
CA HIS A 119 11.25 34.43 27.51
C HIS A 119 12.73 34.55 27.91
N SER A 120 13.65 34.59 26.95
CA SER A 120 15.10 34.72 27.20
C SER A 120 15.67 36.08 26.73
N ALA A 121 14.80 37.01 26.34
CA ALA A 121 15.12 38.41 26.04
C ALA A 121 14.53 39.31 27.13
#